data_AF-A0AA86MDS4-F1
#
_entry.id   AF-A0AA86MDS4-F1
#
_cell.length_a   1.000
_cell.length_b   1.000
_cell.length_c   1.000
_cell.angle_alpha   90.00
_cell.angle_beta   90.00
_cell.angle_gamma   90.00
#
_symmetry.space_group_name_H-M   'P 1'
#
loop_
_entity.id
_entity.type
_entity.pdbx_description
1 polymer ?
#
loop_
_entity_poly.entity_id
_entity_poly.type
_entity_poly.pdbx_seq_one_letter_code
_entity_poly.pdbx_strand_id
1 'polypeptide(L)'
;MSTKKLIDKMIENEFRKIQEFKETDDVKNNKEIMADQEWADMVFHKISDILPKDKRFFLYEYESVISCIYAELMRYYFRQGIIAAFKELECLKDYSEVL
;
A
#
# COMPACT_ATOMS: atom_id res chain seq x y z
N MET A 1 -10.32 6.25 -25.48
CA MET A 1 -10.11 5.92 -24.06
C MET A 1 -10.44 7.16 -23.25
N SER A 2 -11.25 7.10 -22.18
CA SER A 2 -11.59 8.32 -21.42
C SER A 2 -10.44 8.75 -20.52
N THR A 3 -10.33 10.06 -20.23
CA THR A 3 -9.32 10.63 -19.31
C THR A 3 -9.30 9.92 -17.96
N LYS A 4 -10.50 9.57 -17.44
CA LYS A 4 -10.63 8.77 -16.21
C LYS A 4 -9.94 7.40 -16.32
N LYS A 5 -10.18 6.66 -17.41
CA LYS A 5 -9.55 5.35 -17.64
C LYS A 5 -8.03 5.44 -17.83
N LEU A 6 -7.54 6.55 -18.38
CA LEU A 6 -6.10 6.81 -18.50
C LEU A 6 -5.47 7.06 -17.13
N ILE A 7 -6.08 7.93 -16.32
CA ILE A 7 -5.63 8.23 -14.96
C ILE A 7 -5.62 6.97 -14.10
N ASP A 8 -6.71 6.20 -14.09
CA ASP A 8 -6.77 4.96 -13.31
C ASP A 8 -5.65 3.96 -13.71
N LYS A 9 -5.31 3.87 -15.00
CA LYS A 9 -4.17 3.07 -15.48
C LYS A 9 -2.81 3.61 -15.05
N MET A 10 -2.63 4.94 -15.06
CA MET A 10 -1.39 5.57 -14.61
C MET A 10 -1.19 5.34 -13.11
N ILE A 11 -2.24 5.49 -12.32
CA ILE A 11 -2.23 5.22 -10.87
C ILE A 11 -1.82 3.77 -10.60
N GLU A 12 -2.47 2.81 -11.26
CA GLU A 12 -2.16 1.38 -11.11
C GLU A 12 -0.72 1.04 -11.51
N ASN A 13 -0.22 1.62 -12.61
CA ASN A 13 1.15 1.40 -13.05
C ASN A 13 2.18 1.96 -12.06
N GLU A 14 1.97 3.17 -11.53
CA GLU A 14 2.90 3.78 -10.58
C GLU A 14 2.85 3.09 -9.21
N PHE A 15 1.66 2.70 -8.75
CA PHE A 15 1.51 1.90 -7.54
C PHE A 15 2.34 0.62 -7.61
N ARG A 16 2.22 -0.11 -8.73
CA ARG A 16 2.99 -1.34 -8.98
C ARG A 16 4.50 -1.10 -8.99
N LYS A 17 4.98 -0.02 -9.63
CA LYS A 17 6.41 0.31 -9.64
C LYS A 17 6.96 0.61 -8.24
N ILE A 18 6.18 1.32 -7.42
CA ILE A 18 6.58 1.61 -6.03
C ILE A 18 6.71 0.28 -5.26
N GLN A 19 5.70 -0.59 -5.37
CA GLN A 19 5.67 -1.89 -4.73
C GLN A 19 6.84 -2.80 -5.20
N GLU A 20 7.13 -2.84 -6.50
CA GLU A 20 8.14 -3.73 -7.07
C GLU A 20 9.59 -3.27 -6.84
N PHE A 21 9.85 -1.95 -6.80
CA PHE A 21 11.22 -1.42 -6.91
C PHE A 21 11.66 -0.47 -5.81
N LYS A 22 10.75 0.12 -5.03
CA LYS A 22 11.10 1.10 -3.99
C LYS A 22 10.73 0.66 -2.59
N GLU A 23 9.58 0.01 -2.44
CA GLU A 23 9.06 -0.39 -1.13
C GLU A 23 10.06 -1.29 -0.39
N THR A 24 10.65 -2.28 -1.06
CA THR A 24 11.63 -3.19 -0.45
C THR A 24 12.84 -2.45 0.16
N ASP A 25 13.39 -1.47 -0.55
CA ASP A 25 14.58 -0.73 -0.09
C ASP A 25 14.23 0.32 0.97
N ASP A 26 13.09 1.00 0.82
CA ASP A 26 12.64 2.02 1.77
C ASP A 26 12.18 1.39 3.10
N VAL A 27 11.47 0.25 3.04
CA VAL A 27 11.00 -0.50 4.22
C VAL A 27 12.16 -1.11 4.98
N LYS A 28 13.13 -1.71 4.29
CA LYS A 28 14.30 -2.34 4.93
C LYS A 28 15.13 -1.36 5.75
N ASN A 29 15.15 -0.09 5.38
CA ASN A 29 15.88 0.95 6.08
C ASN A 29 15.04 1.65 7.16
N ASN A 30 13.73 1.38 7.24
CA ASN A 30 12.86 1.91 8.25
C ASN A 30 12.84 1.01 9.49
N LYS A 31 13.53 1.46 10.56
CA LYS A 31 13.71 0.70 11.80
C LYS A 31 12.39 0.40 12.53
N GLU A 32 11.42 1.31 12.47
CA GLU A 32 10.14 1.12 13.14
C GLU A 32 9.32 0.04 12.43
N ILE A 33 9.23 0.12 11.10
CA ILE A 33 8.53 -0.89 10.30
C ILE A 33 9.19 -2.27 10.46
N MET A 34 10.53 -2.33 10.43
CA MET A 34 11.24 -3.59 10.62
C MET A 34 11.00 -4.21 11.99
N ALA A 35 10.98 -3.41 13.07
CA ALA A 35 10.70 -3.90 14.42
C ALA A 35 9.28 -4.46 14.54
N ASP A 36 8.29 -3.78 13.95
CA ASP A 36 6.91 -4.26 13.93
C ASP A 36 6.74 -5.54 13.10
N GLN A 37 7.45 -5.66 11.97
CA GLN A 37 7.49 -6.89 11.15
C GLN A 37 8.10 -8.06 11.92
N GLU A 38 9.27 -7.86 12.54
CA GLU A 38 9.92 -8.90 13.36
C GLU A 38 9.03 -9.36 14.51
N TRP A 39 8.32 -8.42 15.15
CA TRP A 39 7.36 -8.75 16.20
C TRP A 39 6.16 -9.53 15.67
N ALA A 40 5.58 -9.11 14.55
CA ALA A 40 4.47 -9.79 13.90
C ALA A 40 4.83 -11.23 13.52
N ASP A 41 6.00 -11.44 12.90
CA ASP A 41 6.52 -12.76 12.54
C ASP A 41 6.71 -13.65 13.76
N MET A 42 7.30 -13.10 14.83
CA MET A 42 7.49 -13.83 16.08
C MET A 42 6.15 -14.24 16.71
N VAL A 43 5.15 -13.35 16.72
CA VAL A 43 3.80 -13.67 17.23
C VAL A 43 3.13 -14.73 16.36
N PHE A 44 3.23 -14.60 15.04
CA PHE A 44 2.69 -15.56 14.08
C PHE A 44 3.24 -16.96 14.33
N HIS A 45 4.57 -17.10 14.43
CA HIS A 45 5.21 -18.38 14.70
C HIS A 45 4.80 -18.98 16.04
N LYS A 46 4.75 -18.17 17.11
CA LYS A 46 4.29 -18.62 18.43
C LYS A 46 2.86 -19.17 18.39
N ILE A 47 1.95 -18.49 17.68
CA ILE A 47 0.57 -18.95 17.54
C ILE A 47 0.52 -20.24 16.70
N SER A 48 1.25 -20.29 15.58
CA SER A 48 1.31 -21.47 14.70
C SER A 48 1.80 -22.72 15.43
N ASP A 49 2.80 -22.57 16.31
CA ASP A 49 3.37 -23.69 17.07
C ASP A 49 2.40 -24.28 18.09
N ILE A 50 1.56 -23.45 18.71
CA ILE A 50 0.58 -23.87 19.73
C ILE A 50 -0.70 -24.42 19.08
N LEU A 51 -1.04 -23.96 17.87
CA LEU A 51 -2.26 -24.38 17.19
C LEU A 51 -2.21 -25.84 16.69
N PRO A 52 -3.31 -26.59 16.84
CA PRO A 52 -3.50 -27.85 16.15
C PRO A 52 -3.31 -27.69 14.63
N LYS A 53 -2.72 -28.69 13.97
CA LYS A 53 -2.37 -28.62 12.54
C LYS A 53 -3.55 -28.27 11.64
N ASP A 54 -4.75 -28.77 11.96
CA ASP A 54 -5.99 -28.52 11.22
C ASP A 54 -6.55 -27.09 11.42
N LYS A 55 -6.03 -26.34 12.40
CA LYS A 55 -6.41 -24.95 12.68
C LYS A 55 -5.40 -23.92 12.18
N ARG A 56 -4.17 -24.33 11.87
CA ARG A 56 -3.12 -23.42 11.34
C ARG A 56 -3.55 -22.75 10.04
N PHE A 57 -4.37 -23.40 9.23
CA PHE A 57 -4.94 -22.83 8.01
C PHE A 57 -5.61 -21.46 8.24
N PHE A 58 -6.38 -21.30 9.32
CA PHE A 58 -7.05 -20.03 9.63
C PHE A 58 -6.06 -18.90 9.95
N LEU A 59 -4.89 -19.23 10.50
CA LEU A 59 -3.84 -18.25 10.77
C LEU A 59 -3.23 -17.73 9.46
N TYR A 60 -2.96 -18.63 8.50
CA TYR A 60 -2.49 -18.26 7.17
C TYR A 60 -3.56 -17.49 6.37
N GLU A 61 -4.83 -17.90 6.46
CA GLU A 61 -5.93 -17.16 5.83
C GLU A 61 -6.06 -15.75 6.41
N TYR A 62 -5.97 -15.61 7.74
CA TYR A 62 -6.01 -14.32 8.40
C TYR A 62 -4.88 -13.40 7.91
N GLU A 63 -3.64 -13.89 7.89
CA GLU A 63 -2.48 -13.15 7.37
C GLU A 63 -2.69 -12.71 5.91
N SER A 64 -3.20 -13.62 5.07
CA SER A 64 -3.49 -13.32 3.66
C SER A 64 -4.57 -12.25 3.51
N VAL A 65 -5.68 -12.35 4.26
CA VAL A 65 -6.79 -11.38 4.22
C VAL A 65 -6.32 -10.01 4.70
N ILE A 66 -5.56 -9.96 5.79
CA ILE A 66 -5.02 -8.71 6.33
C ILE A 66 -4.06 -8.05 5.33
N SER A 67 -3.20 -8.83 4.68
CA SER A 67 -2.29 -8.31 3.64
C SER A 67 -3.07 -7.71 2.47
N CYS A 68 -4.14 -8.36 2.01
CA CYS A 68 -5.03 -7.83 0.99
C CYS A 68 -5.71 -6.52 1.42
N ILE A 69 -6.18 -6.43 2.68
CA ILE A 69 -6.79 -5.21 3.22
C ILE A 69 -5.80 -4.05 3.21
N TYR A 70 -4.56 -4.27 3.65
CA TYR A 70 -3.54 -3.22 3.64
C TYR A 70 -3.18 -2.77 2.23
N ALA A 71 -3.08 -3.69 1.27
CA ALA A 71 -2.85 -3.35 -0.14
C ALA A 71 -3.98 -2.46 -0.70
N GLU A 72 -5.24 -2.79 -0.41
CA GLU A 72 -6.39 -1.97 -0.84
C GLU A 72 -6.41 -0.59 -0.16
N LEU A 73 -6.03 -0.51 1.12
CA LEU A 73 -5.90 0.76 1.84
C LEU A 73 -4.79 1.64 1.24
N MET A 74 -3.63 1.06 0.93
CA MET A 74 -2.53 1.78 0.27
C MET A 74 -2.96 2.31 -1.10
N ARG A 75 -3.66 1.50 -1.91
CA ARG A 75 -4.25 1.94 -3.19
C ARG A 75 -5.21 3.11 -3.00
N TYR A 76 -6.08 3.02 -1.99
CA TYR A 76 -7.01 4.09 -1.65
C TYR A 76 -6.28 5.39 -1.30
N TYR A 77 -5.31 5.35 -0.37
CA TYR A 77 -4.56 6.53 0.04
C TYR A 77 -3.75 7.14 -1.09
N PHE A 78 -3.09 6.30 -1.92
CA PHE A 78 -2.37 6.76 -3.09
C PHE A 78 -3.29 7.50 -4.07
N ARG A 79 -4.48 6.94 -4.33
CA ARG A 79 -5.49 7.59 -5.17
C ARG A 79 -5.97 8.91 -4.58
N GLN A 80 -6.26 8.96 -3.27
CA GLN A 80 -6.69 10.20 -2.61
C GLN A 80 -5.59 11.26 -2.63
N GLY A 81 -4.32 10.87 -2.44
CA GLY A 81 -3.17 11.76 -2.55
C GLY A 81 -3.04 12.38 -3.93
N ILE A 82 -3.23 11.59 -5.00
CA ILE A 82 -3.23 12.09 -6.37
C ILE A 82 -4.41 13.07 -6.60
N ILE A 83 -5.61 12.72 -6.13
CA ILE A 83 -6.77 13.61 -6.25
C ILE A 83 -6.53 14.94 -5.50
N ALA A 84 -5.97 14.88 -4.30
CA ALA A 84 -5.63 16.06 -3.51
C ALA A 84 -4.59 16.93 -4.25
N ALA A 85 -3.52 16.33 -4.78
CA ALA A 85 -2.52 17.04 -5.57
C ALA A 85 -3.14 17.73 -6.79
N PHE A 86 -4.02 17.05 -7.55
CA PHE A 86 -4.71 17.69 -8.68
C PHE A 86 -5.60 18.86 -8.27
N LYS A 87 -6.25 18.80 -7.09
CA LYS A 87 -7.02 19.93 -6.55
C LYS A 87 -6.13 21.09 -6.16
N GLU A 88 -5.00 20.82 -5.52
CA GLU A 88 -4.02 21.86 -5.19
C GLU A 88 -3.47 22.52 -6.47
N LEU A 89 -3.20 21.73 -7.50
CA LEU A 89 -2.74 22.23 -8.80
C LEU A 89 -3.80 23.04 -9.56
N GLU A 90 -5.08 23.07 -9.13
CA GLU A 90 -6.06 23.96 -9.74
C GLU A 90 -5.70 25.43 -9.53
N CYS A 91 -4.98 25.78 -8.45
CA CYS A 91 -4.47 27.14 -8.27
C CYS A 91 -3.51 27.57 -9.40
N LEU A 92 -2.91 26.63 -10.15
CA LEU A 92 -2.08 26.96 -11.30
C LEU A 92 -2.88 27.43 -12.51
N LYS A 93 -4.20 27.17 -12.56
CA LYS A 93 -5.07 27.76 -13.60
C LYS A 93 -5.12 29.28 -13.46
N ASP A 94 -5.10 29.79 -12.23
CA ASP A 94 -5.10 31.23 -11.96
C ASP A 94 -3.77 31.90 -12.39
N TYR A 95 -2.66 31.17 -12.35
CA TYR A 95 -1.36 31.66 -12.84
C TYR A 95 -1.23 31.69 -14.37
N SER A 96 -2.10 31.00 -15.10
CA SER A 96 -2.09 31.02 -16.58
C SER A 96 -2.63 32.32 -17.18
N GLU A 97 -3.35 33.13 -16.39
CA GLU A 97 -3.82 34.47 -16.78
C GLU A 97 -2.80 35.58 -16.45
N VAL A 98 -1.72 35.25 -15.73
CA VAL A 98 -0.66 36.19 -15.30
C VAL A 98 0.62 36.07 -16.16
N LEU A 99 0.65 35.14 -17.11
CA LEU A 99 1.69 34.99 -18.14
C LEU A 99 1.19 35.55 -19.49
#